data_AF-A0AAD1BKW7-F1
#
_entry.id   AF-A0AAD1BKW7-F1
#
_cell.length_a   1.000
_cell.length_b   1.000
_cell.length_c   1.000
_cell.angle_alpha   90.00
_cell.angle_beta   90.00
_cell.angle_gamma   90.00
#
_symmetry.space_group_name_H-M   'P 1'
#
loop_
_entity.id
_entity.type
_entity.pdbx_description
1 polymer ?
#
loop_
_entity_poly.entity_id
_entity_poly.type
_entity_poly.pdbx_seq_one_letter_code
_entity_poly.pdbx_strand_id
1 'polypeptide(L)'
;MFICNSLVYKYKGIKLFHSYNFSNNFLILNSRLFMSKKRNKRKESIELATQAGATAEVVGRYGSASKQHLVAYSGQDNEVGKTLKRGLKKTSESKVNPEYREQNIKQQAGFAAEDKYTARQNAEKVINGDKTRYVRTDDLGRVNDPLYDHILLDENGIEIPGTGEQMKFVGSSPKTCLNKLESKEFQKYLDADARITVPSDYYKDIIQEADNRILSLEKQLARAKENNNSELAESISKKIDKVHKIKKA
;
A
#
# COMPACT_ATOMS: atom_id res chain seq x y z
N MET A 1 -63.12 15.22 -37.21
CA MET A 1 -63.88 14.83 -38.41
C MET A 1 -62.92 14.90 -39.60
N PHE A 2 -62.23 13.80 -39.91
CA PHE A 2 -61.35 13.72 -41.09
C PHE A 2 -62.13 13.04 -42.22
N ILE A 3 -62.47 13.82 -43.25
CA ILE A 3 -63.18 13.35 -44.44
C ILE A 3 -62.15 12.67 -45.35
N CYS A 4 -62.33 11.36 -45.57
CA CYS A 4 -61.49 10.59 -46.47
C CYS A 4 -61.98 10.78 -47.91
N ASN A 5 -61.38 11.71 -48.64
CA ASN A 5 -61.64 11.86 -50.08
C ASN A 5 -60.94 10.73 -50.84
N SER A 6 -61.73 9.79 -51.37
CA SER A 6 -61.23 8.76 -52.28
C SER A 6 -61.42 9.25 -53.73
N LEU A 7 -60.32 9.63 -54.39
CA LEU A 7 -60.29 9.86 -55.83
C LEU A 7 -60.27 8.52 -56.57
N VAL A 8 -61.31 8.23 -57.35
CA VAL A 8 -61.40 7.03 -58.18
C VAL A 8 -60.98 7.37 -59.60
N TYR A 9 -59.80 6.92 -60.02
CA TYR A 9 -59.44 6.81 -61.44
C TYR A 9 -59.73 5.39 -61.94
N LYS A 10 -60.46 5.29 -63.05
CA LYS A 10 -60.84 4.03 -63.70
C LYS A 10 -60.18 3.99 -65.07
N TYR A 11 -59.20 3.12 -65.31
CA TYR A 11 -58.87 2.57 -66.63
C TYR A 11 -58.03 1.29 -66.48
N LYS A 12 -58.24 0.37 -67.44
CA LYS A 12 -57.72 -1.00 -67.53
C LYS A 12 -56.18 -1.07 -67.42
N GLY A 13 -55.69 -1.98 -66.57
CA GLY A 13 -54.26 -2.29 -66.42
C GLY A 13 -53.86 -2.35 -64.94
N ILE A 14 -53.52 -3.55 -64.47
CA ILE A 14 -52.87 -3.92 -63.20
C ILE A 14 -52.98 -2.86 -62.07
N LYS A 15 -53.92 -3.02 -61.15
CA LYS A 15 -53.92 -2.30 -59.86
C LYS A 15 -53.48 -3.24 -58.73
N LEU A 16 -52.18 -3.29 -58.48
CA LEU A 16 -51.66 -3.66 -57.16
C LEU A 16 -52.12 -2.58 -56.17
N PHE A 17 -53.21 -2.83 -55.44
CA PHE A 17 -53.55 -2.04 -54.26
C PHE A 17 -52.61 -2.42 -53.12
N HIS A 18 -51.43 -1.83 -53.07
CA HIS A 18 -50.69 -1.73 -51.81
C HIS A 18 -51.39 -0.68 -50.95
N SER A 19 -52.41 -1.09 -50.19
CA SER A 19 -52.89 -0.31 -49.05
C SER A 19 -51.77 -0.30 -48.00
N TYR A 20 -50.83 0.62 -48.12
CA TYR A 20 -49.86 0.85 -47.07
C TYR A 20 -50.62 1.27 -45.81
N ASN A 21 -50.65 0.38 -44.81
CA ASN A 21 -51.24 0.60 -43.49
C ASN A 21 -50.51 1.75 -42.77
N PHE A 22 -50.85 2.99 -43.12
CA PHE A 22 -50.22 4.21 -42.61
C PHE A 22 -50.41 4.34 -41.10
N SER A 23 -51.57 3.91 -40.59
CA SER A 23 -51.90 3.85 -39.16
C SER A 23 -51.05 2.84 -38.38
N ASN A 24 -50.83 1.63 -38.93
CA ASN A 24 -49.97 0.63 -38.28
C ASN A 24 -48.51 1.07 -38.28
N ASN A 25 -48.01 1.67 -39.36
CA ASN A 25 -46.64 2.20 -39.39
C ASN A 25 -46.44 3.34 -38.39
N PHE A 26 -47.43 4.23 -38.22
CA PHE A 26 -47.36 5.31 -37.22
C PHE A 26 -47.35 4.80 -35.77
N LEU A 27 -48.16 3.79 -35.46
CA LEU A 27 -48.17 3.11 -34.15
C LEU A 27 -46.85 2.36 -33.88
N ILE A 28 -46.28 1.70 -34.90
CA ILE A 28 -45.00 1.01 -34.80
C ILE A 28 -43.85 2.00 -34.61
N LEU A 29 -43.85 3.15 -35.30
CA LEU A 29 -42.85 4.19 -35.07
C LEU A 29 -42.91 4.78 -33.67
N ASN A 30 -44.11 5.10 -33.16
CA ASN A 30 -44.27 5.65 -31.82
C ASN A 30 -43.88 4.65 -30.72
N SER A 31 -44.22 3.36 -30.88
CA SER A 31 -43.79 2.33 -29.94
C SER A 31 -42.27 2.10 -29.97
N ARG A 32 -41.64 2.13 -31.15
CA ARG A 32 -40.17 2.11 -31.28
C ARG A 32 -39.51 3.34 -30.64
N LEU A 33 -40.09 4.52 -30.83
CA LEU A 33 -39.60 5.77 -30.23
C LEU A 33 -39.71 5.72 -28.70
N PHE A 34 -40.82 5.21 -28.17
CA PHE A 34 -41.03 5.02 -26.74
C PHE A 34 -40.02 4.00 -26.14
N MET A 35 -39.83 2.86 -26.80
CA MET A 35 -38.84 1.86 -26.38
C MET A 35 -37.41 2.39 -26.50
N SER A 36 -37.11 3.23 -27.48
CA SER A 36 -35.83 3.95 -27.59
C SER A 36 -35.62 4.90 -26.41
N LYS A 37 -36.61 5.76 -26.10
CA LYS A 37 -36.57 6.66 -24.94
C LYS A 37 -36.38 5.92 -23.61
N LYS A 38 -37.07 4.79 -23.41
CA LYS A 38 -36.93 3.94 -22.21
C LYS A 38 -35.53 3.32 -22.11
N ARG A 39 -34.96 2.87 -23.24
CA ARG A 39 -33.57 2.36 -23.29
C ARG A 39 -32.55 3.45 -22.98
N ASN A 40 -32.72 4.66 -23.51
CA ASN A 40 -31.82 5.79 -23.22
C ASN A 40 -31.87 6.18 -21.73
N LYS A 41 -33.07 6.32 -21.14
CA LYS A 41 -33.20 6.56 -19.69
C LYS A 41 -32.53 5.48 -18.85
N ARG A 42 -32.61 4.21 -19.26
CA ARG A 42 -31.93 3.11 -18.57
C ARG A 42 -30.41 3.23 -18.68
N LYS A 43 -29.87 3.59 -19.84
CA LYS A 43 -28.43 3.85 -20.02
C LYS A 43 -27.96 4.99 -19.13
N GLU A 44 -28.65 6.13 -19.15
CA GLU A 44 -28.36 7.27 -18.27
C GLU A 44 -28.38 6.86 -16.78
N SER A 45 -29.36 6.06 -16.36
CA SER A 45 -29.42 5.59 -14.96
C SER A 45 -28.25 4.68 -14.57
N ILE A 46 -27.76 3.85 -15.50
CA ILE A 46 -26.60 2.98 -15.27
C ILE A 46 -25.32 3.82 -15.23
N GLU A 47 -25.19 4.81 -16.12
CA GLU A 47 -24.06 5.73 -16.14
C GLU A 47 -23.99 6.54 -14.83
N LEU A 48 -25.11 7.08 -14.37
CA LEU A 48 -25.19 7.78 -13.08
C LEU A 48 -24.85 6.87 -11.91
N ALA A 49 -25.38 5.64 -11.88
CA ALA A 49 -25.04 4.67 -10.83
C ALA A 49 -23.55 4.30 -10.85
N THR A 50 -22.96 4.19 -12.05
CA THR A 50 -21.52 3.91 -12.22
C THR A 50 -20.67 5.08 -11.70
N GLN A 51 -21.05 6.32 -12.04
CA GLN A 51 -20.37 7.52 -11.53
C GLN A 51 -20.49 7.63 -10.01
N ALA A 52 -21.68 7.42 -9.45
CA ALA A 52 -21.91 7.44 -8.01
C ALA A 52 -21.13 6.35 -7.28
N GLY A 53 -21.05 5.14 -7.87
CA GLY A 53 -20.23 4.05 -7.33
C GLY A 53 -18.75 4.40 -7.33
N ALA A 54 -18.24 4.98 -8.44
CA ALA A 54 -16.85 5.39 -8.53
C ALA A 54 -16.48 6.51 -7.54
N THR A 55 -17.36 7.49 -7.34
CA THR A 55 -17.12 8.57 -6.35
C THR A 55 -17.19 8.05 -4.92
N ALA A 56 -18.16 7.20 -4.60
CA ALA A 56 -18.29 6.57 -3.29
C ALA A 56 -17.05 5.74 -2.94
N GLU A 57 -16.51 4.99 -3.90
CA GLU A 57 -15.32 4.19 -3.72
C GLU A 57 -14.08 5.06 -3.44
N VAL A 58 -13.86 6.13 -4.22
CA VAL A 58 -12.74 7.06 -4.00
C VAL A 58 -12.84 7.70 -2.62
N VAL A 59 -14.00 8.24 -2.25
CA VAL A 59 -14.21 8.87 -0.94
C VAL A 59 -14.00 7.86 0.19
N GLY A 60 -14.55 6.65 0.07
CA GLY A 60 -14.38 5.58 1.04
C GLY A 60 -12.91 5.18 1.20
N ARG A 61 -12.15 5.08 0.11
CA ARG A 61 -10.74 4.71 0.12
C ARG A 61 -9.87 5.75 0.82
N TYR A 62 -9.97 7.02 0.45
CA TYR A 62 -9.18 8.09 1.08
C TYR A 62 -9.63 8.36 2.53
N GLY A 63 -10.92 8.18 2.83
CA GLY A 63 -11.44 8.18 4.20
C GLY A 63 -10.81 7.07 5.05
N SER A 64 -10.77 5.84 4.51
CA SER A 64 -10.15 4.68 5.15
C SER A 64 -8.64 4.83 5.33
N ALA A 65 -7.96 5.50 4.41
CA ALA A 65 -6.54 5.84 4.53
C ALA A 65 -6.31 6.85 5.66
N SER A 66 -7.13 7.91 5.71
CA SER A 66 -7.10 8.91 6.79
C SER A 66 -7.37 8.28 8.16
N LYS A 67 -8.29 7.31 8.22
CA LYS A 67 -8.61 6.54 9.42
C LYS A 67 -7.35 5.92 10.05
N GLN A 68 -6.43 5.37 9.25
CA GLN A 68 -5.23 4.71 9.78
C GLN A 68 -4.41 5.63 10.70
N HIS A 69 -4.34 6.93 10.37
CA HIS A 69 -3.64 7.91 11.19
C HIS A 69 -4.41 8.29 12.47
N LEU A 70 -5.74 8.31 12.41
CA LEU A 70 -6.59 8.53 13.59
C LEU A 70 -6.48 7.36 14.57
N VAL A 71 -6.51 6.13 14.05
CA VAL A 71 -6.32 4.90 14.83
C VAL A 71 -4.94 4.87 15.49
N ALA A 72 -3.88 5.21 14.77
CA ALA A 72 -2.54 5.27 15.36
C ALA A 72 -2.41 6.39 16.42
N TYR A 73 -3.15 7.49 16.27
CA TYR A 73 -3.19 8.53 17.29
C TYR A 73 -3.91 8.08 18.56
N SER A 74 -5.15 7.60 18.43
CA SER A 74 -6.03 7.26 19.55
C SER A 74 -5.70 5.91 20.18
N GLY A 75 -5.19 4.96 19.39
CA GLY A 75 -5.09 3.54 19.71
C GLY A 75 -6.40 2.77 19.55
N GLN A 76 -7.44 3.37 18.96
CA GLN A 76 -8.78 2.76 18.85
C GLN A 76 -9.24 2.73 17.39
N ASP A 77 -9.54 1.53 16.89
CA ASP A 77 -10.24 1.31 15.62
C ASP A 77 -11.70 0.95 15.88
N ASN A 78 -12.58 1.94 15.75
CA ASN A 78 -14.01 1.80 16.00
C ASN A 78 -14.74 1.05 14.87
N GLU A 79 -14.15 0.97 13.67
CA GLU A 79 -14.78 0.29 12.54
C GLU A 79 -14.78 -1.23 12.74
N VAL A 80 -13.67 -1.76 13.25
CA VAL A 80 -13.49 -3.19 13.54
C VAL A 80 -13.57 -3.51 15.03
N GLY A 81 -13.85 -2.52 15.88
CA GLY A 81 -13.92 -2.69 17.33
C GLY A 81 -12.61 -3.12 17.98
N LYS A 82 -11.46 -2.78 17.38
CA LYS A 82 -10.13 -3.20 17.85
C LYS A 82 -9.45 -2.09 18.64
N THR A 83 -8.88 -2.44 19.78
CA THR A 83 -8.02 -1.55 20.58
C THR A 83 -6.56 -1.98 20.43
N LEU A 84 -5.70 -1.05 20.02
CA LEU A 84 -4.27 -1.26 19.94
C LEU A 84 -3.65 -1.21 21.34
N LYS A 85 -2.51 -1.89 21.52
CA LYS A 85 -1.77 -1.88 22.79
C LYS A 85 -1.32 -0.47 23.18
N ARG A 86 -0.99 0.33 22.16
CA ARG A 86 -0.42 1.66 22.24
C ARG A 86 -0.87 2.52 21.05
N GLY A 87 -0.90 3.83 21.27
CA GLY A 87 -1.04 4.85 20.23
C GLY A 87 -0.25 6.10 20.63
N LEU A 88 -0.22 7.10 19.75
CA LEU A 88 0.58 8.31 19.94
C LEU A 88 0.16 9.09 21.18
N LYS A 89 -1.15 9.18 21.45
CA LYS A 89 -1.69 9.86 22.64
C LYS A 89 -1.11 9.25 23.93
N LYS A 90 -1.26 7.93 24.10
CA LYS A 90 -0.74 7.20 25.26
C LYS A 90 0.79 7.28 25.38
N THR A 91 1.49 7.26 24.24
CA THR A 91 2.96 7.43 24.22
C THR A 91 3.36 8.82 24.74
N SER A 92 2.63 9.88 24.34
CA SER A 92 2.90 11.25 24.79
C SER A 92 2.59 11.50 26.26
N GLU A 93 1.62 10.77 26.82
CA GLU A 93 1.22 10.84 28.24
C GLU A 93 2.12 9.99 29.16
N SER A 94 3.06 9.23 28.57
CA SER A 94 3.92 8.33 29.34
C SER A 94 4.91 9.11 30.20
N LYS A 95 5.06 8.69 31.47
CA LYS A 95 5.94 9.34 32.43
C LYS A 95 7.41 9.28 31.99
N VAL A 96 8.12 10.36 32.24
CA VAL A 96 9.57 10.48 31.99
C VAL A 96 10.26 10.62 33.33
N ASN A 97 11.10 9.65 33.70
CA ASN A 97 11.90 9.75 34.91
C ASN A 97 13.03 10.76 34.68
N PRO A 98 13.21 11.79 35.54
CA PRO A 98 14.31 12.75 35.41
C PRO A 98 15.70 12.11 35.29
N GLU A 99 15.95 11.01 36.00
CA GLU A 99 17.25 10.31 35.99
C GLU A 99 17.51 9.55 34.68
N TYR A 100 16.45 9.08 34.02
CA TYR A 100 16.53 8.31 32.77
C TYR A 100 15.90 9.04 31.59
N ARG A 101 15.87 10.39 31.67
CA ARG A 101 15.10 11.24 30.76
C ARG A 101 15.41 10.94 29.29
N GLU A 102 16.69 10.92 28.92
CA GLU A 102 17.10 10.69 27.54
C GLU A 102 16.70 9.30 27.03
N GLN A 103 16.83 8.27 27.85
CA GLN A 103 16.46 6.90 27.49
C GLN A 103 14.95 6.78 27.29
N ASN A 104 14.15 7.37 28.19
CA ASN A 104 12.69 7.37 28.09
C ASN A 104 12.22 8.13 26.84
N ILE A 105 12.78 9.31 26.57
CA ILE A 105 12.44 10.08 25.37
C ILE A 105 12.81 9.31 24.10
N LYS A 106 13.98 8.66 24.07
CA LYS A 106 14.39 7.83 22.93
C LYS A 106 13.45 6.64 22.72
N GLN A 107 13.01 5.99 23.79
CA GLN A 107 12.04 4.90 23.73
C GLN A 107 10.69 5.39 23.21
N GLN A 108 10.17 6.49 23.75
CA GLN A 108 8.92 7.12 23.30
C GLN A 108 9.00 7.54 21.82
N ALA A 109 10.15 8.02 21.35
CA ALA A 109 10.36 8.35 19.94
C ALA A 109 10.32 7.11 19.04
N GLY A 110 10.98 6.02 19.43
CA GLY A 110 10.92 4.74 18.69
C GLY A 110 9.49 4.20 18.61
N PHE A 111 8.80 4.25 19.74
CA PHE A 111 7.39 3.91 19.86
C PHE A 111 6.50 4.75 18.93
N ALA A 112 6.63 6.07 18.95
CA ALA A 112 5.86 6.95 18.07
C ALA A 112 6.18 6.71 16.58
N ALA A 113 7.43 6.36 16.26
CA ALA A 113 7.82 6.04 14.90
C ALA A 113 7.15 4.76 14.39
N GLU A 114 7.07 3.69 15.19
CA GLU A 114 6.33 2.45 14.86
C GLU A 114 4.85 2.72 14.59
N ASP A 115 4.19 3.50 15.45
CA ASP A 115 2.77 3.87 15.28
C ASP A 115 2.56 4.59 13.94
N LYS A 116 3.42 5.58 13.65
CA LYS A 116 3.34 6.37 12.43
C LYS A 116 3.68 5.57 11.18
N TYR A 117 4.68 4.71 11.26
CA TYR A 117 5.08 3.84 10.16
C TYR A 117 3.95 2.90 9.77
N THR A 118 3.38 2.17 10.74
CA THR A 118 2.22 1.29 10.53
C THR A 118 1.07 2.03 9.86
N ALA A 119 0.70 3.20 10.40
CA ALA A 119 -0.38 4.00 9.86
C ALA A 119 -0.13 4.45 8.42
N ARG A 120 1.10 4.88 8.12
CA ARG A 120 1.47 5.36 6.79
C ARG A 120 1.47 4.22 5.77
N GLN A 121 2.11 3.10 6.08
CA GLN A 121 2.13 1.95 5.18
C GLN A 121 0.71 1.43 4.90
N ASN A 122 -0.15 1.36 5.92
CA ASN A 122 -1.53 0.95 5.74
C ASN A 122 -2.36 1.97 4.97
N ALA A 123 -2.14 3.27 5.19
CA ALA A 123 -2.80 4.31 4.41
C ALA A 123 -2.43 4.24 2.92
N GLU A 124 -1.14 4.07 2.60
CA GLU A 124 -0.65 3.90 1.23
C GLU A 124 -1.22 2.62 0.59
N LYS A 125 -1.24 1.50 1.32
CA LYS A 125 -1.87 0.25 0.85
C LYS A 125 -3.36 0.40 0.56
N VAL A 126 -4.10 1.08 1.44
CA VAL A 126 -5.52 1.40 1.23
C VAL A 126 -5.69 2.23 -0.05
N ILE A 127 -4.89 3.29 -0.23
CA ILE A 127 -4.96 4.15 -1.42
C ILE A 127 -4.70 3.36 -2.71
N ASN A 128 -3.78 2.39 -2.65
CA ASN A 128 -3.41 1.53 -3.77
C ASN A 128 -4.36 0.34 -3.99
N GLY A 129 -5.40 0.17 -3.14
CA GLY A 129 -6.33 -0.96 -3.21
C GLY A 129 -5.71 -2.30 -2.77
N ASP A 130 -4.53 -2.27 -2.14
CA ASP A 130 -3.92 -3.44 -1.53
C ASP A 130 -4.73 -3.82 -0.28
N LYS A 131 -5.01 -5.11 -0.14
CA LYS A 131 -5.81 -5.64 0.97
C LYS A 131 -4.99 -6.10 2.16
N THR A 132 -3.67 -6.17 2.02
CA THR A 132 -2.76 -6.54 3.11
C THR A 132 -2.58 -5.40 4.10
N ARG A 133 -2.28 -5.70 5.36
CA ARG A 133 -2.10 -4.69 6.41
C ARG A 133 -0.88 -5.00 7.27
N TYR A 134 -0.05 -4.00 7.48
CA TYR A 134 0.98 -4.02 8.50
C TYR A 134 0.34 -4.00 9.88
N VAL A 135 0.80 -4.89 10.75
CA VAL A 135 0.40 -4.96 12.15
C VAL A 135 1.65 -5.14 13.00
N ARG A 136 1.68 -4.45 14.15
CA ARG A 136 2.75 -4.62 15.11
C ARG A 136 2.61 -5.94 15.84
N THR A 137 3.72 -6.63 16.09
CA THR A 137 3.73 -7.92 16.81
C THR A 137 3.10 -7.81 18.21
N ASP A 138 3.31 -6.68 18.90
CA ASP A 138 2.68 -6.34 20.17
C ASP A 138 1.13 -6.34 20.11
N ASP A 139 0.55 -5.87 19.01
CA ASP A 139 -0.92 -5.79 18.81
C ASP A 139 -1.54 -7.16 18.46
N LEU A 140 -0.71 -8.18 18.26
CA LEU A 140 -1.10 -9.59 18.06
C LEU A 140 -0.85 -10.45 19.30
N GLY A 141 -0.39 -9.84 20.40
CA GLY A 141 -0.08 -10.56 21.63
C GLY A 141 1.33 -11.16 21.67
N ARG A 142 2.14 -10.98 20.62
CA ARG A 142 3.59 -11.30 20.61
C ARG A 142 4.37 -10.15 21.23
N VAL A 143 4.12 -9.91 22.52
CA VAL A 143 4.75 -8.79 23.24
C VAL A 143 6.26 -9.02 23.31
N ASN A 144 7.04 -8.04 22.82
CA ASN A 144 8.50 -8.08 22.81
C ASN A 144 9.09 -9.22 21.95
N ASP A 145 8.59 -9.38 20.72
CA ASP A 145 9.22 -10.26 19.73
C ASP A 145 10.68 -9.82 19.48
N PRO A 146 11.67 -10.73 19.62
CA PRO A 146 13.09 -10.36 19.55
C PRO A 146 13.59 -10.05 18.13
N LEU A 147 12.78 -10.33 17.10
CA LEU A 147 13.18 -10.30 15.69
C LEU A 147 12.32 -9.39 14.81
N TYR A 148 11.02 -9.23 15.11
CA TYR A 148 10.12 -8.47 14.25
C TYR A 148 9.29 -7.43 15.03
N ASP A 149 9.30 -6.19 14.57
CA ASP A 149 8.39 -5.15 15.08
C ASP A 149 7.04 -5.20 14.36
N HIS A 150 7.06 -5.48 13.05
CA HIS A 150 5.89 -5.53 12.20
C HIS A 150 5.86 -6.82 11.39
N ILE A 151 4.65 -7.25 11.10
CA ILE A 151 4.36 -8.32 10.14
C ILE A 151 3.24 -7.86 9.21
N LEU A 152 3.14 -8.51 8.05
CA LEU A 152 2.06 -8.26 7.10
C LEU A 152 0.97 -9.33 7.27
N LEU A 153 -0.27 -8.89 7.41
CA LEU A 153 -1.45 -9.76 7.38
C LEU A 153 -2.12 -9.67 6.00
N ASP A 154 -2.71 -10.78 5.57
CA ASP A 154 -3.57 -10.83 4.39
C ASP A 154 -4.97 -10.24 4.65
N GLU A 155 -5.87 -10.35 3.66
CA GLU A 155 -7.24 -9.85 3.77
C GLU A 155 -8.09 -10.55 4.85
N ASN A 156 -7.68 -11.75 5.27
CA ASN A 156 -8.34 -12.56 6.30
C ASN A 156 -7.73 -12.34 7.69
N GLY A 157 -6.69 -11.52 7.80
CA GLY A 157 -5.95 -11.31 9.05
C GLY A 157 -4.94 -12.41 9.36
N ILE A 158 -4.55 -13.23 8.37
CA ILE A 158 -3.56 -14.30 8.50
C ILE A 158 -2.17 -13.72 8.21
N GLU A 159 -1.19 -14.05 9.05
CA GLU A 159 0.22 -13.65 8.87
C GLU A 159 0.78 -14.23 7.57
N ILE A 160 1.37 -13.37 6.74
CA ILE A 160 2.06 -13.76 5.52
C ILE A 160 3.51 -14.13 5.90
N PRO A 161 3.93 -15.40 5.73
CA PRO A 161 5.27 -15.83 6.11
C PRO A 161 6.37 -15.03 5.40
N GLY A 162 7.46 -14.73 6.11
CA GLY A 162 8.62 -14.01 5.55
C GLY A 162 8.43 -12.50 5.37
N THR A 163 7.32 -11.93 5.84
CA THR A 163 7.07 -10.48 5.79
C THR A 163 7.44 -9.74 7.08
N GLY A 164 8.01 -10.46 8.05
CA GLY A 164 8.48 -9.87 9.30
C GLY A 164 9.58 -8.85 9.04
N GLU A 165 9.41 -7.66 9.60
CA GLU A 165 10.37 -6.57 9.48
C GLU A 165 10.67 -5.93 10.82
N GLN A 166 11.91 -5.48 10.93
CA GLN A 166 12.43 -4.77 12.08
C GLN A 166 12.78 -3.35 11.66
N MET A 167 12.12 -2.37 12.27
CA MET A 167 12.39 -0.97 11.97
C MET A 167 13.48 -0.44 12.90
N LYS A 168 14.53 0.16 12.32
CA LYS A 168 15.67 0.65 13.10
C LYS A 168 16.08 2.07 12.69
N PHE A 169 15.95 3.00 13.64
CA PHE A 169 16.45 4.36 13.54
C PHE A 169 17.85 4.43 14.15
N VAL A 170 18.88 4.13 13.35
CA VAL A 170 20.26 4.08 13.82
C VAL A 170 21.20 4.96 13.01
N GLY A 171 22.09 5.66 13.72
CA GLY A 171 23.09 6.54 13.12
C GLY A 171 22.55 7.97 12.94
N SER A 172 23.47 8.94 12.96
CA SER A 172 23.19 10.35 12.68
C SER A 172 23.43 10.71 11.21
N SER A 173 23.99 9.77 10.44
CA SER A 173 24.34 9.91 9.03
C SER A 173 24.23 8.56 8.32
N PRO A 174 24.09 8.52 6.98
CA PRO A 174 24.05 7.26 6.22
C PRO A 174 25.24 6.33 6.52
N LYS A 175 26.44 6.89 6.62
CA LYS A 175 27.66 6.15 6.97
C LYS A 175 27.64 5.57 8.38
N THR A 176 27.19 6.35 9.37
CA THR A 176 27.08 5.84 10.75
C THR A 176 25.96 4.82 10.89
N CYS A 177 24.90 4.94 10.09
CA CYS A 177 23.85 3.93 9.98
C CYS A 177 24.42 2.61 9.44
N LEU A 178 25.09 2.64 8.29
CA LEU A 178 25.70 1.45 7.69
C LEU A 178 26.67 0.75 8.65
N ASN A 179 27.56 1.51 9.30
CA ASN A 179 28.49 0.96 10.30
C ASN A 179 27.77 0.29 11.48
N LYS A 180 26.62 0.82 11.92
CA LYS A 180 25.82 0.21 12.98
C LYS A 180 25.13 -1.06 12.50
N LEU A 181 24.57 -1.06 11.30
CA LEU A 181 23.99 -2.26 10.68
C LEU A 181 25.04 -3.37 10.46
N GLU A 182 26.29 -2.99 10.21
CA GLU A 182 27.44 -3.92 10.14
C GLU A 182 27.93 -4.42 11.50
N SER A 183 27.44 -3.89 12.63
CA SER A 183 27.93 -4.27 13.95
C SER A 183 27.42 -5.66 14.38
N LYS A 184 27.97 -6.18 15.48
CA LYS A 184 27.57 -7.49 16.05
C LYS A 184 26.12 -7.48 16.55
N GLU A 185 25.62 -6.33 16.99
CA GLU A 185 24.26 -6.20 17.54
C GLU A 185 23.16 -6.51 16.51
N PHE A 186 23.46 -6.29 15.22
CA PHE A 186 22.52 -6.49 14.12
C PHE A 186 22.71 -7.83 13.39
N GLN A 187 23.75 -8.59 13.75
CA GLN A 187 24.06 -9.86 13.10
C GLN A 187 22.88 -10.84 13.20
N LYS A 188 22.17 -10.87 14.34
CA LYS A 188 20.99 -11.73 14.53
C LYS A 188 19.89 -11.52 13.49
N TYR A 189 19.71 -10.30 13.00
CA TYR A 189 18.70 -10.00 11.97
C TYR A 189 19.19 -10.45 10.58
N LEU A 190 20.48 -10.26 10.30
CA LEU A 190 21.11 -10.69 9.05
C LEU A 190 21.24 -12.21 8.93
N ASP A 191 21.34 -12.91 10.06
CA ASP A 191 21.38 -14.37 10.13
C ASP A 191 19.98 -14.98 10.00
N ALA A 192 18.96 -14.29 10.51
CA ALA A 192 17.56 -14.67 10.38
C ALA A 192 16.92 -14.23 9.05
N ASP A 193 17.72 -13.65 8.13
CA ASP A 193 17.27 -13.00 6.89
C ASP A 193 16.05 -12.07 7.10
N ALA A 194 16.01 -11.41 8.26
CA ALA A 194 14.96 -10.48 8.64
C ALA A 194 15.11 -9.17 7.86
N ARG A 195 13.97 -8.63 7.38
CA ARG A 195 13.94 -7.36 6.67
C ARG A 195 14.24 -6.22 7.65
N ILE A 196 15.19 -5.33 7.31
CA ILE A 196 15.54 -4.20 8.17
C ILE A 196 15.05 -2.91 7.50
N THR A 197 14.01 -2.30 8.06
CA THR A 197 13.49 -1.05 7.52
C THR A 197 14.19 0.16 8.16
N VAL A 198 14.63 1.07 7.30
CA VAL A 198 15.23 2.36 7.66
C VAL A 198 14.37 3.50 7.10
N PRO A 199 14.47 4.72 7.64
CA PRO A 199 13.73 5.86 7.11
C PRO A 199 14.03 6.10 5.63
N SER A 200 12.98 6.36 4.83
CA SER A 200 13.08 6.58 3.38
C SER A 200 14.10 7.65 3.01
N ASP A 201 14.20 8.69 3.83
CA ASP A 201 15.03 9.87 3.59
C ASP A 201 16.53 9.53 3.64
N TYR A 202 16.89 8.47 4.37
CA TYR A 202 18.27 8.00 4.49
C TYR A 202 18.56 6.81 3.56
N TYR A 203 17.53 6.11 3.08
CA TYR A 203 17.69 4.85 2.35
C TYR A 203 18.60 5.02 1.12
N LYS A 204 18.32 6.01 0.26
CA LYS A 204 19.10 6.23 -0.97
C LYS A 204 20.58 6.45 -0.69
N ASP A 205 20.88 7.27 0.31
CA ASP A 205 22.25 7.62 0.67
C ASP A 205 22.98 6.46 1.36
N ILE A 206 22.25 5.62 2.12
CA ILE A 206 22.80 4.38 2.71
C ILE A 206 23.20 3.40 1.62
N ILE A 207 22.34 3.22 0.60
CA ILE A 207 22.64 2.34 -0.54
C ILE A 207 23.88 2.85 -1.29
N GLN A 208 23.99 4.16 -1.51
CA GLN A 208 25.16 4.75 -2.15
C GLN A 208 26.44 4.53 -1.34
N GLU A 209 26.38 4.70 -0.01
CA GLU A 209 27.54 4.46 0.87
C GLU A 209 27.90 2.97 0.90
N ALA A 210 26.91 2.06 0.88
CA ALA A 210 27.13 0.63 0.78
C ALA A 210 27.85 0.25 -0.54
N ASP A 211 27.45 0.85 -1.66
CA ASP A 211 28.10 0.63 -2.96
C ASP A 211 29.54 1.14 -2.96
N ASN A 212 29.78 2.35 -2.42
CA ASN A 212 31.13 2.89 -2.26
C ASN A 212 32.00 1.98 -1.37
N ARG A 213 31.40 1.40 -0.33
CA ARG A 213 32.08 0.49 0.60
C ARG A 213 32.44 -0.83 -0.07
N ILE A 214 31.53 -1.42 -0.85
CA ILE A 214 31.78 -2.64 -1.62
C ILE A 214 32.94 -2.41 -2.60
N LEU A 215 32.89 -1.34 -3.40
CA LEU A 215 33.97 -1.00 -4.34
C LEU A 215 35.34 -0.83 -3.64
N SER A 216 35.35 -0.25 -2.44
CA SER A 216 36.57 -0.12 -1.63
C SER A 216 37.08 -1.48 -1.15
N LEU A 217 36.19 -2.37 -0.70
CA LEU A 217 36.53 -3.71 -0.23
C LEU A 217 36.99 -4.61 -1.37
N GLU A 218 36.37 -4.54 -2.55
CA GLU A 218 36.78 -5.29 -3.75
C GLU A 218 38.21 -4.93 -4.18
N LYS A 219 38.57 -3.64 -4.14
CA LYS A 219 39.95 -3.19 -4.40
C LYS A 219 40.94 -3.75 -3.37
N GLN A 220 40.55 -3.83 -2.10
CA GLN A 220 41.39 -4.42 -1.05
C GLN A 220 41.50 -5.94 -1.23
N LEU A 221 40.43 -6.61 -1.65
CA LEU A 221 40.40 -8.04 -1.93
C LEU A 221 41.35 -8.39 -3.08
N ALA A 222 41.34 -7.60 -4.16
CA ALA A 222 42.25 -7.79 -5.29
C ALA A 222 43.72 -7.70 -4.85
N ARG A 223 44.08 -6.65 -4.09
CA ARG A 223 45.43 -6.50 -3.54
C ARG A 223 45.82 -7.62 -2.58
N ALA A 224 44.90 -8.10 -1.75
CA ALA A 224 45.16 -9.21 -0.82
C ALA A 224 45.46 -10.52 -1.58
N LYS A 225 44.74 -10.75 -2.68
CA LYS A 225 44.98 -11.89 -3.59
C LYS A 225 46.32 -11.78 -4.32
N GLU A 226 46.66 -10.59 -4.83
CA GLU A 226 47.98 -10.32 -5.45
C GLU A 226 49.14 -10.56 -4.48
N ASN A 227 48.94 -10.23 -3.20
CA ASN A 227 49.92 -10.43 -2.13
C ASN A 227 49.90 -11.84 -1.52
N ASN A 228 49.15 -12.79 -2.08
CA ASN A 228 48.96 -14.16 -1.57
C ASN A 228 48.52 -14.25 -0.09
N ASN A 229 47.84 -13.22 0.43
CA ASN A 229 47.36 -13.21 1.82
C ASN A 229 45.93 -13.78 1.89
N SER A 230 45.84 -15.11 1.99
CA SER A 230 44.57 -15.85 1.95
C SER A 230 43.64 -15.52 3.13
N GLU A 231 44.18 -15.36 4.34
CA GLU A 231 43.38 -15.04 5.54
C GLU A 231 42.72 -13.66 5.43
N LEU A 232 43.48 -12.67 4.94
CA LEU A 232 42.96 -11.32 4.73
C LEU A 232 41.90 -11.30 3.63
N ALA A 233 42.11 -12.04 2.54
CA ALA A 233 41.15 -12.15 1.45
C ALA A 233 39.81 -12.74 1.91
N GLU A 234 39.84 -13.81 2.71
CA GLU A 234 38.62 -14.42 3.25
C GLU A 234 37.85 -13.46 4.19
N SER A 235 38.58 -12.75 5.06
CA SER A 235 38.00 -11.74 5.96
C SER A 235 37.31 -10.60 5.19
N ILE A 236 37.93 -10.13 4.11
CA ILE A 236 37.35 -9.08 3.25
C ILE A 236 36.13 -9.61 2.51
N SER A 237 36.16 -10.84 1.99
CA SER A 237 35.01 -11.47 1.33
C SER A 237 33.79 -11.52 2.24
N LYS A 238 33.97 -11.97 3.50
CA LYS A 238 32.89 -12.02 4.50
C LYS A 238 32.28 -10.64 4.76
N LYS A 239 33.09 -9.58 4.74
CA LYS A 239 32.60 -8.19 4.89
C LYS A 239 31.78 -7.75 3.67
N ILE A 240 32.22 -8.07 2.46
CA ILE A 240 31.49 -7.77 1.23
C ILE A 240 30.12 -8.47 1.25
N ASP A 241 30.07 -9.75 1.60
CA ASP A 241 28.83 -10.53 1.70
C ASP A 241 27.87 -9.91 2.73
N LYS A 242 28.40 -9.45 3.86
CA LYS A 242 27.60 -8.77 4.89
C LYS A 242 26.99 -7.47 4.37
N VAL A 243 27.76 -6.63 3.68
CA VAL A 243 27.25 -5.38 3.09
C VAL A 243 26.22 -5.66 2.01
N HIS A 244 26.41 -6.71 1.20
CA HIS A 244 25.41 -7.15 0.22
C HIS A 244 24.11 -7.63 0.88
N LYS A 245 24.18 -8.36 2.01
CA LYS A 245 23.00 -8.73 2.77
C LYS A 245 22.25 -7.50 3.27
N ILE A 246 22.95 -6.53 3.85
CA ILE A 246 22.34 -5.27 4.33
C ILE A 246 21.67 -4.51 3.18
N LYS A 247 22.27 -4.51 1.98
CA LYS A 247 21.69 -3.85 0.78
C LYS A 247 20.41 -4.56 0.27
N LYS A 248 20.27 -5.86 0.51
CA LYS A 248 19.12 -6.67 0.07
C LYS A 248 17.99 -6.72 1.11
N ALA A 249 18.31 -6.55 2.39
CA ALA A 249 17.38 -6.53 3.52
C ALA A 249 16.51 -5.27 3.51
#